data_AF-A0A345NXM2-F1
#
_entry.id   AF-A0A345NXM2-F1
#
_cell.length_a   1.000
_cell.length_b   1.000
_cell.length_c   1.000
_cell.angle_alpha   90.00
_cell.angle_beta   90.00
_cell.angle_gamma   90.00
#
_symmetry.space_group_name_H-M   'P 1'
#
loop_
_entity.id
_entity.type
_entity.pdbx_description
1 polymer ?
#
loop_
_entity_poly.entity_id
_entity_poly.type
_entity_poly.pdbx_seq_one_letter_code
_entity_poly.pdbx_strand_id
1 'polypeptide(L)'
;MNYKISNKPVFEQAQLRSVADVELTEEQLQHGMLLATSKEDATLALYLVEVDGQKKFEVRWDDSEELFTGWYSAWDNFNWCLSIVGE
;
A
#
# COMPACT_ATOMS: atom_id res chain seq x y z
N MET A 1 -10.64 -10.69 -8.47
CA MET A 1 -9.71 -9.89 -7.65
C MET A 1 -8.33 -10.01 -8.25
N ASN A 2 -7.85 -8.91 -8.83
CA ASN A 2 -6.63 -8.85 -9.63
C ASN A 2 -5.41 -8.45 -8.76
N TYR A 3 -5.52 -8.61 -7.44
CA TYR A 3 -4.46 -8.32 -6.48
C TYR A 3 -4.29 -9.45 -5.47
N LYS A 4 -3.13 -9.45 -4.81
CA LYS A 4 -2.76 -10.34 -3.71
C LYS A 4 -2.45 -9.49 -2.46
N ILE A 5 -3.01 -9.89 -1.32
CA ILE A 5 -2.73 -9.28 -0.02
C ILE A 5 -1.50 -9.98 0.58
N SER A 6 -0.51 -9.20 1.01
CA SER A 6 0.74 -9.70 1.60
C SER A 6 0.75 -9.63 3.12
N ASN A 7 0.15 -8.58 3.71
CA ASN A 7 0.00 -8.44 5.17
C ASN A 7 -1.46 -8.23 5.56
N LYS A 8 -2.19 -9.35 5.67
CA LYS A 8 -3.64 -9.34 5.92
C LYS A 8 -4.06 -8.60 7.21
N PRO A 9 -3.41 -8.80 8.37
CA PRO A 9 -3.79 -8.10 9.60
C PRO A 9 -3.75 -6.57 9.46
N VAL A 10 -2.68 -6.03 8.88
CA VAL A 10 -2.53 -4.58 8.71
C VAL A 10 -3.46 -4.05 7.62
N PHE A 11 -3.65 -4.81 6.54
CA PHE A 11 -4.59 -4.49 5.47
C PHE A 11 -6.05 -4.39 5.98
N GLU A 12 -6.47 -5.32 6.85
CA GLU A 12 -7.80 -5.28 7.47
C GLU A 12 -7.91 -4.16 8.51
N GLN A 13 -6.84 -3.91 9.28
CA GLN A 13 -6.81 -2.78 10.20
C GLN A 13 -6.99 -1.45 9.48
N ALA A 14 -6.26 -1.22 8.38
CA ALA A 14 -6.29 0.04 7.63
C ALA A 14 -7.70 0.38 7.08
N GLN A 15 -8.50 -0.63 6.75
CA GLN A 15 -9.89 -0.47 6.31
C GLN A 15 -10.83 0.00 7.43
N LEU A 16 -10.51 -0.33 8.69
CA LEU A 16 -11.43 -0.15 9.81
C LEU A 16 -11.02 0.98 10.75
N ARG A 17 -9.72 1.24 10.88
CA ARG A 17 -9.15 2.20 11.84
C ARG A 17 -7.74 2.66 11.43
N SER A 18 -7.20 3.58 12.23
CA SER A 18 -5.84 4.08 12.05
C SER A 18 -4.77 2.97 12.10
N VAL A 19 -3.70 3.17 11.35
CA VAL A 19 -2.48 2.33 11.33
C VAL A 19 -1.31 2.94 12.10
N ALA A 20 -1.56 4.02 12.85
CA ALA A 20 -0.51 4.71 13.61
C ALA A 20 0.25 3.79 14.59
N ASP A 21 -0.45 2.82 15.19
CA ASP A 21 0.12 1.85 16.13
C ASP A 21 0.84 0.66 15.45
N VAL A 22 0.91 0.63 14.11
CA VAL A 22 1.59 -0.47 13.40
C VAL A 22 3.10 -0.27 13.48
N GLU A 23 3.78 -1.19 14.14
CA GLU A 23 5.24 -1.22 14.20
C GLU A 23 5.83 -1.77 12.90
N LEU A 24 6.85 -1.09 12.38
CA LEU A 24 7.61 -1.51 11.21
C LEU A 24 8.95 -2.10 11.66
N THR A 25 9.37 -3.21 11.04
CA THR A 25 10.73 -3.73 11.23
C THR A 25 11.77 -2.82 10.57
N GLU A 26 13.05 -3.00 10.87
CA GLU A 26 14.14 -2.22 10.24
C GLU A 26 14.12 -2.29 8.71
N GLU A 27 13.81 -3.46 8.14
CA GLU A 27 13.66 -3.65 6.70
C GLU A 27 12.45 -2.88 6.15
N GLN A 28 11.32 -2.92 6.88
CA GLN A 28 10.09 -2.22 6.49
C GLN A 28 10.20 -0.69 6.66
N LEU A 29 11.04 -0.21 7.56
CA LEU A 29 11.38 1.21 7.66
C LEU A 29 12.16 1.69 6.43
N GLN A 30 12.96 0.82 5.81
CA GLN A 30 13.74 1.16 4.61
C GLN A 30 12.94 0.99 3.32
N HIS A 31 12.09 -0.05 3.23
CA HIS A 31 11.44 -0.44 1.98
C HIS A 31 9.91 -0.32 1.99
N GLY A 32 9.31 -0.06 3.16
CA GLY A 32 7.88 -0.13 3.37
C GLY A 32 7.39 -1.54 3.70
N MET A 33 6.31 -1.64 4.47
CA MET A 33 5.58 -2.88 4.69
C MET A 33 4.60 -3.11 3.54
N LEU A 34 4.82 -4.17 2.77
CA LEU A 34 3.95 -4.53 1.65
C LEU A 34 2.56 -4.98 2.13
N LEU A 35 1.52 -4.29 1.67
CA LEU A 35 0.12 -4.59 1.99
C LEU A 35 -0.56 -5.36 0.86
N ALA A 36 -0.43 -4.90 -0.38
CA ALA A 36 -1.04 -5.53 -1.55
C ALA A 36 -0.17 -5.37 -2.81
N THR A 37 -0.34 -6.28 -3.77
CA THR A 37 0.33 -6.30 -5.08
C THR A 37 -0.66 -6.64 -6.17
N SER A 38 -0.49 -6.12 -7.38
CA SER A 38 -1.23 -6.61 -8.54
C SER A 38 -0.79 -8.03 -8.92
N LYS A 39 -1.71 -8.79 -9.51
CA LYS A 39 -1.42 -10.11 -10.09
C LYS A 39 -0.96 -10.01 -11.54
N GLU A 40 -1.32 -8.92 -12.21
CA GLU A 40 -1.10 -8.71 -13.64
C GLU A 40 0.10 -7.78 -13.87
N ASP A 41 0.33 -6.84 -12.95
CA ASP A 41 1.47 -5.93 -12.96
C ASP A 41 2.42 -6.26 -11.80
N ALA A 42 3.68 -6.56 -12.10
CA ALA A 42 4.69 -6.86 -11.08
C ALA A 42 5.17 -5.60 -10.33
N THR A 43 4.94 -4.40 -10.90
CA THR A 43 5.40 -3.13 -10.35
C THR A 43 4.35 -2.45 -9.48
N LEU A 44 3.06 -2.74 -9.71
CA LEU A 44 1.96 -2.15 -8.95
C LEU A 44 1.83 -2.76 -7.55
N ALA A 45 2.15 -1.96 -6.53
CA ALA A 45 2.13 -2.39 -5.14
C ALA A 45 1.71 -1.27 -4.19
N LEU A 46 1.05 -1.66 -3.10
CA LEU A 46 0.62 -0.78 -2.01
C LEU A 46 1.42 -1.11 -0.75
N TYR A 47 2.05 -0.10 -0.17
CA TYR A 47 2.88 -0.20 1.03
C TYR A 47 2.34 0.67 2.16
N LEU A 48 2.66 0.28 3.39
CA LEU A 48 2.66 1.14 4.56
C LEU A 48 4.09 1.59 4.81
N VAL A 49 4.31 2.90 4.82
CA VAL A 49 5.63 3.52 5.04
C VAL A 49 5.57 4.47 6.23
N GLU A 50 6.74 4.85 6.75
CA GLU A 50 6.87 5.93 7.73
C GLU A 50 7.62 7.10 7.10
N VAL A 51 6.99 8.27 7.09
CA VAL A 51 7.57 9.50 6.56
C VAL A 51 7.41 10.57 7.63
N ASP A 52 8.53 11.16 8.06
CA ASP A 52 8.58 12.17 9.13
C ASP A 52 7.91 11.71 10.44
N GLY A 53 8.07 10.43 10.79
CA GLY A 53 7.47 9.83 11.99
C GLY A 53 5.96 9.60 11.89
N GLN A 54 5.37 9.74 10.71
CA GLN A 54 3.95 9.47 10.45
C GLN A 54 3.78 8.29 9.51
N LYS A 55 2.85 7.39 9.85
CA LYS A 55 2.47 6.30 8.95
C LYS A 55 1.67 6.85 7.77
N LYS A 56 2.13 6.51 6.56
CA LYS A 56 1.50 6.86 5.29
C LYS A 56 1.36 5.62 4.42
N PHE A 57 0.49 5.70 3.44
CA PHE A 57 0.35 4.67 2.42
C PHE A 57 1.05 5.14 1.15
N GLU A 58 1.75 4.24 0.51
CA GLU A 58 2.48 4.52 -0.73
C GLU A 58 2.02 3.54 -1.80
N VAL A 59 1.50 4.07 -2.90
CA VAL A 59 1.19 3.27 -4.10
C VAL A 59 2.36 3.46 -5.05
N ARG A 60 3.02 2.37 -5.43
CA ARG A 60 4.12 2.36 -6.41
C ARG A 60 3.64 1.66 -7.68
N TRP A 61 4.01 2.18 -8.84
CA TRP A 61 3.76 1.54 -10.15
C TRP A 61 4.81 2.03 -11.15
N ASP A 62 5.35 1.13 -11.97
CA ASP A 62 6.41 1.42 -12.92
C ASP A 62 7.58 2.18 -12.24
N ASP A 63 7.92 3.39 -12.71
CA ASP A 63 8.91 4.30 -12.09
C ASP A 63 8.27 5.42 -11.23
N SER A 64 6.97 5.31 -10.90
CA SER A 64 6.19 6.31 -10.18
C SER A 64 5.73 5.85 -8.80
N GLU A 65 5.51 6.81 -7.90
CA GLU A 65 4.93 6.57 -6.59
C GLU A 65 4.04 7.75 -6.15
N GLU A 66 3.02 7.45 -5.35
CA GLU A 66 2.16 8.46 -4.73
C GLU A 66 1.92 8.14 -3.25
N LEU A 67 2.04 9.17 -2.41
CA LEU A 67 1.90 9.09 -0.96
C LEU A 67 0.54 9.61 -0.49
N PHE A 68 -0.09 8.87 0.41
CA PHE A 68 -1.39 9.17 0.98
C PHE A 68 -1.38 9.08 2.50
N THR A 69 -2.11 9.96 3.15
CA THR A 69 -2.32 9.91 4.61
C THR A 69 -3.47 8.98 5.00
N GLY A 70 -4.45 8.79 4.11
CA GLY A 70 -5.67 8.01 4.36
C GLY A 70 -5.71 6.73 3.54
N TRP A 71 -6.16 5.65 4.18
CA TRP A 71 -6.36 4.34 3.55
C TRP A 71 -7.25 4.43 2.31
N TYR A 72 -8.40 5.11 2.40
CA TYR A 72 -9.37 5.15 1.31
C TYR A 72 -8.81 5.79 0.03
N SER A 73 -8.03 6.86 0.15
CA SER A 73 -7.39 7.50 -1.01
C SER A 73 -6.33 6.60 -1.65
N ALA A 74 -5.48 5.97 -0.83
CA ALA A 74 -4.48 5.03 -1.33
C ALA A 74 -5.12 3.81 -1.99
N TRP A 75 -6.18 3.29 -1.39
CA TRP A 75 -6.90 2.13 -1.89
C TRP A 75 -7.65 2.43 -3.19
N ASP A 76 -8.29 3.59 -3.29
CA ASP A 76 -8.95 4.03 -4.52
C ASP A 76 -7.95 4.18 -5.67
N ASN A 77 -6.82 4.85 -5.43
CA ASN A 77 -5.74 4.98 -6.41
C ASN A 77 -5.19 3.61 -6.84
N PHE A 78 -4.91 2.71 -5.89
CA PHE A 78 -4.46 1.35 -6.21
C PHE A 78 -5.47 0.58 -7.06
N ASN A 79 -6.79 0.69 -6.78
CA ASN A 79 -7.83 0.05 -7.61
C ASN A 79 -7.99 0.68 -8.98
N TRP A 80 -7.79 2.00 -9.09
CA TRP A 80 -7.76 2.67 -10.38
C TRP A 80 -6.59 2.17 -11.23
N CYS A 81 -5.37 2.10 -10.65
CA CYS A 81 -4.22 1.50 -11.32
C CYS A 81 -4.47 0.04 -11.73
N LEU A 82 -5.08 -0.77 -10.86
CA LEU A 82 -5.47 -2.16 -11.20
C LEU A 82 -6.43 -2.22 -12.39
N SER A 83 -7.33 -1.26 -12.51
CA SER A 83 -8.33 -1.25 -13.59
C SER A 83 -7.71 -0.90 -14.93
N ILE A 84 -6.71 -0.01 -14.96
CA ILE A 84 -5.97 0.35 -16.18
C ILE A 84 -5.15 -0.82 -16.71
N VAL A 85 -4.49 -1.58 -15.82
CA VAL A 85 -3.64 -2.71 -16.25
C VAL A 85 -4.48 -3.93 -16.69
N GLY A 86 -5.75 -4.00 -16.27
CA GLY A 86 -6.66 -5.08 -16.62
C GLY A 86 -7.45 -4.90 -17.92
N GLU A 87 -7.26 -3.78 -18.66
CA GLU A 87 -7.83 -3.53 -20.00
C GLU A 87 -6.86 -3.92 -21.12
#